data_AF-A0A0R2X862-F1
#
_entry.id   AF-A0A0R2X862-F1
#
_cell.length_a   1.000
_cell.length_b   1.000
_cell.length_c   1.000
_cell.angle_alpha   90.00
_cell.angle_beta   90.00
_cell.angle_gamma   90.00
#
_symmetry.space_group_name_H-M   'P 1'
#
loop_
_entity.id
_entity.type
_entity.pdbx_description
1 polymer ?
#
loop_
_entity_poly.entity_id
_entity_poly.type
_entity_poly.pdbx_seq_one_letter_code
_entity_poly.pdbx_strand_id
1 'polypeptide(L)'
;MVYETKKADTKKVVEYFFKIHDPTTLNRQGPDVGDQYRSAIYFTRAEQESDVRDVIDRLTSEKKFSRPIVTQVDWAGPYTKAEEYHQKYFQKNGGGGCHVPQ
;
A
#
# COMPACT_ATOMS: atom_id res chain seq x y z
N MET A 1 5.18 -8.03 3.11
CA MET A 1 4.13 -8.69 3.92
C MET A 1 4.12 -10.17 3.58
N VAL A 2 3.90 -11.06 4.56
CA VAL A 2 3.72 -12.50 4.31
C VAL A 2 2.28 -12.85 4.69
N TYR A 3 1.58 -13.56 3.82
CA TYR A 3 0.20 -14.01 4.03
C TYR A 3 -0.03 -15.34 3.33
N GLU A 4 -1.03 -16.10 3.80
CA GLU A 4 -1.44 -17.34 3.17
C GLU A 4 -2.45 -17.05 2.05
N THR A 5 -2.12 -17.41 0.81
CA THR A 5 -2.98 -17.18 -0.35
C THR A 5 -4.30 -17.94 -0.30
N LYS A 6 -4.38 -19.02 0.50
CA LYS A 6 -5.64 -19.75 0.76
C LYS A 6 -6.65 -18.95 1.60
N LYS A 7 -6.18 -17.95 2.36
CA LYS A 7 -7.00 -17.13 3.28
C LYS A 7 -7.25 -15.72 2.74
N ALA A 8 -6.31 -15.17 1.99
CA ALA A 8 -6.42 -13.84 1.38
C ALA A 8 -5.75 -13.81 0.01
N ASP A 9 -6.46 -13.25 -0.97
CA ASP A 9 -5.95 -13.06 -2.33
C ASP A 9 -5.15 -11.74 -2.45
N THR A 10 -4.15 -11.70 -3.34
CA THR A 10 -3.34 -10.51 -3.63
C THR A 10 -4.24 -9.32 -3.97
N LYS A 11 -5.24 -9.52 -4.83
CA LYS A 11 -6.18 -8.46 -5.23
C LYS A 11 -6.87 -7.82 -4.04
N LYS A 12 -7.34 -8.63 -3.09
CA LYS A 12 -8.00 -8.14 -1.86
C LYS A 12 -7.03 -7.33 -1.01
N VAL A 13 -5.78 -7.77 -0.86
CA VAL A 13 -4.75 -7.01 -0.13
C VAL A 13 -4.52 -5.64 -0.79
N VAL A 14 -4.40 -5.61 -2.12
CA VAL A 14 -4.19 -4.37 -2.89
C VAL A 14 -5.41 -3.44 -2.82
N GLU A 15 -6.62 -3.99 -2.84
CA GLU A 15 -7.84 -3.20 -2.64
C GLU A 15 -7.89 -2.55 -1.26
N TYR A 16 -7.48 -3.27 -0.21
CA TYR A 16 -7.37 -2.67 1.12
C TYR A 16 -6.28 -1.60 1.17
N PHE A 17 -5.13 -1.82 0.53
CA PHE A 17 -4.09 -0.80 0.39
C PHE A 17 -4.68 0.50 -0.18
N PHE A 18 -5.45 0.46 -1.27
CA PHE A 18 -6.08 1.66 -1.83
C PHE A 18 -7.20 2.28 -0.97
N LYS A 19 -7.69 1.59 0.07
CA LYS A 19 -8.70 2.13 1.00
C LYS A 19 -8.10 2.90 2.18
N ILE A 20 -6.83 2.64 2.51
CA ILE A 20 -6.23 3.12 3.77
C ILE A 20 -5.42 4.42 3.61
N HIS A 21 -5.17 4.86 2.38
CA HIS A 21 -4.34 6.04 2.09
C HIS A 21 -4.77 6.69 0.77
N ASP A 22 -4.46 7.97 0.54
CA ASP A 22 -4.72 8.62 -0.77
C ASP A 22 -3.64 8.21 -1.78
N PRO A 23 -3.96 7.45 -2.85
CA PRO A 23 -2.98 7.00 -3.84
C PRO A 23 -2.74 8.01 -4.96
N THR A 24 -3.36 9.19 -4.90
CA THR A 24 -3.31 10.23 -5.93
C THR A 24 -2.34 11.37 -5.59
N THR A 25 -1.75 11.35 -4.39
CA THR A 25 -0.73 12.31 -3.95
C THR A 25 0.67 11.78 -4.16
N LEU A 26 1.42 12.41 -5.07
CA LEU A 26 2.83 12.09 -5.28
C LEU A 26 3.67 12.53 -4.08
N ASN A 27 4.51 11.62 -3.55
CA ASN A 27 5.48 11.88 -2.47
C ASN A 27 4.87 12.54 -1.22
N ARG A 28 3.65 12.14 -0.85
CA ARG A 28 2.92 12.69 0.28
C ARG A 28 1.84 11.73 0.75
N GLN A 29 1.64 11.68 2.07
CA GLN A 29 0.45 11.11 2.67
C GLN A 29 -0.09 12.02 3.78
N GLY A 30 -1.30 12.56 3.60
CA GLY A 30 -1.88 13.51 4.56
C GLY A 30 -0.95 14.71 4.87
N PRO A 31 -0.56 14.94 6.14
CA PRO A 31 0.39 15.98 6.51
C PRO A 31 1.86 15.62 6.23
N ASP A 32 2.18 14.35 6.00
CA ASP A 32 3.55 13.86 5.83
C ASP A 32 4.00 14.03 4.37
N VAL A 33 5.04 14.86 4.16
CA VAL A 33 5.54 15.23 2.83
C VAL A 33 6.99 14.75 2.67
N GLY A 34 7.27 14.12 1.53
CA GLY A 34 8.58 13.58 1.19
C GLY A 34 8.48 12.28 0.38
N ASP A 35 9.55 11.96 -0.36
CA ASP A 35 9.61 10.74 -1.18
C ASP A 35 9.55 9.46 -0.34
N GLN A 36 9.94 9.52 0.93
CA GLN A 36 9.79 8.44 1.91
C GLN A 36 8.31 8.10 2.23
N TYR A 37 7.36 8.99 1.90
CA TYR A 37 5.93 8.79 2.11
C TYR A 37 5.16 8.49 0.81
N ARG A 38 5.87 8.22 -0.29
CA ARG A 38 5.24 7.90 -1.58
C ARG A 38 4.45 6.58 -1.50
N SER A 39 3.36 6.52 -2.27
CA SER A 39 2.63 5.27 -2.48
C SER A 39 3.41 4.37 -3.44
N ALA A 40 3.76 3.17 -3.00
CA ALA A 40 4.46 2.17 -3.81
C ALA A 40 4.05 0.75 -3.41
N ILE A 41 3.95 -0.14 -4.39
CA ILE A 41 3.75 -1.58 -4.23
C ILE A 41 4.95 -2.30 -4.84
N TYR A 42 5.65 -3.07 -3.99
CA TYR A 42 6.78 -3.90 -4.41
C TYR A 42 6.36 -5.37 -4.44
N PHE A 43 6.41 -6.00 -5.61
CA PHE A 43 5.98 -7.39 -5.80
C PHE A 43 7.17 -8.35 -5.92
N THR A 44 6.98 -9.61 -5.52
CA THR A 44 8.04 -10.64 -5.55
C THR A 44 7.81 -11.72 -6.60
N ARG A 45 6.64 -11.70 -7.26
CA ARG A 45 6.26 -12.64 -8.32
C ARG A 45 5.47 -11.91 -9.40
N ALA A 46 5.62 -12.34 -10.65
CA ALA A 46 5.01 -11.67 -11.80
C ALA A 46 3.47 -11.67 -11.76
N GLU A 47 2.85 -12.71 -11.20
CA GLU A 47 1.39 -12.78 -11.07
C GLU A 47 0.84 -11.66 -10.18
N GLN A 48 1.61 -11.25 -9.18
CA GLN A 48 1.22 -10.15 -8.29
C GLN A 48 1.25 -8.80 -9.02
N GLU A 49 2.14 -8.61 -9.99
CA GLU A 49 2.13 -7.40 -10.82
C GLU A 49 0.82 -7.29 -11.59
N SER A 50 0.40 -8.38 -12.23
CA SER A 50 -0.87 -8.45 -12.96
C SER A 50 -2.05 -8.14 -12.03
N ASP A 51 -2.08 -8.75 -10.84
CA ASP A 51 -3.14 -8.51 -9.86
C ASP A 51 -3.21 -7.04 -9.43
N VAL A 52 -2.05 -6.40 -9.22
CA VAL A 52 -1.98 -4.98 -8.84
C VAL A 52 -2.48 -4.09 -9.96
N ARG A 53 -2.02 -4.33 -11.20
CA ARG A 53 -2.43 -3.55 -12.37
C ARG A 53 -3.93 -3.68 -12.64
N ASP A 54 -4.48 -4.89 -12.56
CA ASP A 54 -5.90 -5.15 -12.69
C ASP A 54 -6.73 -4.32 -11.68
N VAL A 55 -6.27 -4.24 -10.43
CA VAL A 55 -6.97 -3.45 -9.40
C VAL A 55 -6.86 -1.94 -9.70
N ILE A 56 -5.70 -1.45 -10.13
CA ILE A 56 -5.52 -0.04 -10.52
C ILE A 56 -6.44 0.32 -11.70
N ASP A 57 -6.48 -0.51 -12.73
CA ASP A 57 -7.31 -0.30 -13.93
C ASP A 57 -8.79 -0.32 -13.58
N ARG A 58 -9.21 -1.28 -12.74
CA ARG A 58 -10.58 -1.34 -12.23
C ARG A 58 -10.96 -0.09 -11.46
N LEU A 59 -10.15 0.35 -10.48
CA LEU A 59 -10.43 1.54 -9.67
C LEU A 59 -10.44 2.83 -10.53
N THR A 60 -9.60 2.89 -11.54
CA THR A 60 -9.53 4.00 -12.50
C THR A 60 -10.78 4.04 -13.38
N SER A 61 -11.20 2.90 -13.93
CA SER A 61 -12.41 2.81 -14.76
C SER A 61 -13.69 3.12 -13.97
N GLU A 62 -13.75 2.70 -12.71
CA GLU A 62 -14.83 3.01 -11.77
C GLU A 62 -14.79 4.47 -11.27
N LYS A 63 -13.79 5.27 -11.66
CA LYS A 63 -13.55 6.65 -11.21
C LYS A 63 -13.61 6.77 -9.67
N LYS A 64 -13.04 5.79 -8.97
CA LYS A 64 -13.05 5.77 -7.49
C LYS A 64 -12.29 6.93 -6.86
N PHE A 65 -11.33 7.49 -7.59
CA PHE A 65 -10.56 8.65 -7.18
C PHE A 65 -10.79 9.82 -8.14
N SER A 66 -10.79 11.04 -7.61
CA SER A 66 -10.98 12.27 -8.40
C SER A 66 -9.77 12.61 -9.29
N ARG A 67 -8.63 11.99 -9.02
CA ARG A 67 -7.36 12.17 -9.74
C ARG A 67 -6.77 10.80 -10.10
N PRO A 68 -5.86 10.72 -11.09
CA PRO A 68 -5.18 9.49 -11.43
C PRO A 68 -4.41 8.91 -10.24
N ILE A 69 -4.40 7.57 -10.13
CA ILE A 69 -3.55 6.85 -9.20
C ILE A 69 -2.10 7.02 -9.63
N VAL A 70 -1.22 7.44 -8.71
CA VAL A 70 0.22 7.65 -8.95
C VAL A 70 1.12 6.65 -8.21
N THR A 71 0.51 5.59 -7.67
CA THR A 71 1.22 4.50 -6.97
C THR A 71 2.25 3.83 -7.89
N GLN A 72 3.50 3.73 -7.42
CA GLN A 72 4.55 2.98 -8.12
C GLN A 72 4.32 1.47 -7.99
N VAL A 73 4.58 0.72 -9.06
CA VAL A 73 4.44 -0.75 -9.10
C VAL A 73 5.72 -1.32 -9.68
N ASP A 74 6.58 -1.86 -8.81
CA ASP A 74 7.93 -2.29 -9.17
C ASP A 74 8.31 -3.63 -8.51
N TRP A 75 9.33 -4.29 -9.06
CA TRP A 75 9.91 -5.49 -8.44
C TRP A 75 10.50 -5.16 -7.06
N ALA A 76 10.30 -6.07 -6.11
CA ALA A 76 10.88 -5.96 -4.78
C ALA A 76 12.40 -6.10 -4.85
N GLY A 77 13.10 -5.01 -4.50
CA GLY A 77 14.53 -5.01 -4.24
C GLY A 77 14.89 -5.42 -2.80
N PRO A 78 16.15 -5.23 -2.39
CA PRO A 78 16.58 -5.42 -1.02
C PRO A 78 15.73 -4.60 -0.04
N TYR A 79 15.30 -5.23 1.06
CA TYR A 79 14.53 -4.57 2.12
C TYR A 79 15.35 -4.47 3.40
N THR A 80 15.63 -3.23 3.83
CA THR A 80 16.26 -2.97 5.13
C THR A 80 15.19 -2.90 6.21
N LYS A 81 15.24 -3.84 7.15
CA LYS A 81 14.31 -3.87 8.29
C LYS A 81 14.57 -2.65 9.17
N ALA A 82 13.51 -1.91 9.49
CA ALA A 82 13.55 -0.82 10.46
C ALA A 82 13.88 -1.33 11.88
N GLU A 83 14.39 -0.43 12.72
CA GLU A 83 14.78 -0.67 14.11
C GLU A 83 13.64 -1.29 14.94
N GLU A 84 14.00 -2.03 16.00
CA GLU A 84 13.03 -2.74 16.84
C GLU A 84 12.02 -1.80 17.52
N TYR A 85 12.41 -0.55 17.75
CA TYR A 85 11.51 0.50 18.23
C TYR A 85 10.28 0.68 17.33
N HIS A 86 10.45 0.62 16.00
CA HIS A 86 9.37 0.81 15.03
C HIS A 86 8.51 -0.44 14.82
N GLN A 87 8.97 -1.61 15.22
CA GLN A 87 8.23 -2.86 15.07
C GLN A 87 7.03 -2.90 16.01
N LYS A 88 5.83 -3.15 15.47
CA LYS A 88 4.56 -3.15 16.23
C LYS A 88 4.34 -1.86 17.04
N TYR A 89 4.81 -0.73 16.54
CA TYR A 89 4.81 0.56 17.25
C TYR A 89 3.45 0.92 17.86
N PHE A 90 2.35 0.80 17.10
CA PHE A 90 1.01 1.13 17.58
C PHE A 90 0.53 0.21 18.71
N GLN A 91 0.88 -1.08 18.67
CA GLN A 91 0.56 -2.04 19.74
C GLN A 91 1.35 -1.72 21.01
N LYS A 92 2.61 -1.30 20.88
CA LYS A 92 3.50 -0.95 22.00
C LYS A 92 3.08 0.36 22.69
N ASN A 93 2.54 1.33 21.93
CA ASN A 93 2.26 2.69 22.42
C ASN A 93 0.76 3.02 22.55
N GLY A 94 -0.12 2.01 22.51
CA GLY A 94 -1.56 2.18 22.81
C GLY A 94 -2.34 3.07 21.84
N GLY A 95 -1.84 3.26 20.60
CA GLY A 95 -2.42 4.19 19.62
C GLY A 95 -3.07 3.48 18.43
N GLY A 96 -4.07 4.13 17.82
CA GLY A 96 -4.57 3.81 16.47
C GLY A 96 -3.79 4.60 15.41
N GLY A 97 -3.37 3.95 14.34
CA GLY A 97 -2.70 4.64 13.24
C GLY A 97 -3.68 5.54 12.46
N CYS A 98 -3.24 6.73 12.06
CA CYS A 98 -4.05 7.69 11.29
C CYS A 98 -4.66 7.10 10.00
N HIS A 99 -4.06 6.03 9.47
CA HIS A 99 -4.40 5.40 8.20
C HIS A 99 -5.24 4.12 8.34
N VAL A 100 -5.61 3.67 9.54
CA VAL A 100 -6.34 2.38 9.68
C VAL A 100 -7.85 2.66 9.65
N PRO A 101 -8.61 2.14 8.66
CA PRO A 101 -10.06 2.18 8.72
C PRO A 101 -10.54 1.43 9.96
N GLN A 102 -11.46 2.03 10.72
CA GLN A 102 -12.19 1.31 11.78
C GLN A 102 -13.14 0.29 11.19
#